data_AF-A0A453YZ91-F1
#
_entry.id   AF-A0A453YZ91-F1
#
_cell.length_a   1.000
_cell.length_b   1.000
_cell.length_c   1.000
_cell.angle_alpha   90.00
_cell.angle_beta   90.00
_cell.angle_gamma   90.00
#
_symmetry.space_group_name_H-M   'P 1'
#
loop_
_entity.id
_entity.type
_entity.pdbx_description
1 polymer ?
#
loop_
_entity_poly.entity_id
_entity_poly.type
_entity_poly.pdbx_seq_one_letter_code
_entity_poly.pdbx_strand_id
1 'polypeptide(L)'
;MAENRQNATSEQIEKLISLVESNKQIVTSRSLGTAKYWNAVANELNALGPPIHNRNEWKEIWYDYCDTLKDQLVDNYVKNKDAGKYPWDLTNFTPLEKRVIDMMCMVKSLQPIPNTRALGLPHMSPVKFVSNEPQSSQPPVPPEPQPQPETETTVGCVRNRRHRYRSLAELQLLELRKLTKVNRKLCLLKQKELKVKNKQLLLMKQRLKMDIEIAQKRLEWDREMAGV
;
A
#
# COMPACT_ATOMS: atom_id res chain seq x y z
N MET A 1 27.18 -21.57 -9.01
CA MET A 1 26.64 -22.25 -7.82
C MET A 1 25.62 -21.30 -7.21
N ALA A 2 24.39 -21.74 -6.97
CA ALA A 2 23.36 -20.95 -6.31
C ALA A 2 22.86 -21.77 -5.12
N GLU A 3 23.04 -21.25 -3.91
CA GLU A 3 22.67 -21.98 -2.70
C GLU A 3 21.16 -22.16 -2.63
N ASN A 4 20.77 -23.38 -2.27
CA ASN A 4 19.38 -23.74 -2.06
C ASN A 4 18.91 -23.03 -0.78
N ARG A 5 18.28 -21.85 -0.94
CA ARG A 5 17.56 -21.17 0.16
C ARG A 5 16.36 -22.04 0.53
N GLN A 6 16.62 -23.01 1.40
CA GLN A 6 15.61 -23.85 2.02
C GLN A 6 14.57 -22.93 2.69
N ASN A 7 13.31 -23.05 2.27
CA ASN A 7 12.21 -22.36 2.93
C ASN A 7 11.91 -23.08 4.26
N ALA A 8 11.53 -22.33 5.29
CA ALA A 8 11.06 -22.89 6.57
C ALA A 8 9.92 -23.89 6.36
N THR A 9 9.91 -24.96 7.15
CA THR A 9 8.84 -25.98 7.09
C THR A 9 7.50 -25.44 7.62
N SER A 10 6.38 -26.10 7.31
CA SER A 10 5.07 -25.73 7.89
C SER A 10 5.12 -25.75 9.42
N GLU A 11 5.72 -26.79 10.00
CA GLU A 11 5.92 -26.94 11.45
C GLU A 11 6.74 -25.79 12.05
N GLN A 12 7.81 -25.34 11.38
CA GLN A 12 8.58 -24.16 11.79
C GLN A 12 7.75 -22.88 11.68
N ILE A 13 6.92 -22.71 10.65
CA ILE A 13 6.05 -21.54 10.48
C ILE A 13 4.94 -21.54 11.55
N GLU A 14 4.34 -22.68 11.85
CA GLU A 14 3.32 -22.86 12.90
C GLU A 14 3.89 -22.62 14.31
N LYS A 15 5.10 -23.13 14.59
CA LYS A 15 5.84 -22.85 15.82
C LYS A 15 6.25 -21.38 15.92
N LEU A 16 6.71 -20.76 14.84
CA LEU A 16 7.06 -19.33 14.77
C LEU A 16 5.83 -18.47 15.10
N ILE A 17 4.70 -18.76 14.46
CA ILE A 17 3.41 -18.10 14.73
C ILE A 17 3.02 -18.28 16.19
N SER A 18 3.17 -19.48 16.76
CA SER A 18 2.85 -19.75 18.18
C SER A 18 3.76 -18.99 19.15
N LEU A 19 5.07 -18.90 18.88
CA LEU A 19 6.04 -18.13 19.70
C LEU A 19 5.83 -16.62 19.62
N VAL A 20 5.42 -16.14 18.45
CA VAL A 20 5.00 -14.76 18.20
C VAL A 20 3.66 -14.49 18.89
N GLU A 21 2.72 -15.44 18.84
CA GLU A 21 1.39 -15.34 19.44
C GLU A 21 1.45 -15.27 20.97
N SER A 22 2.34 -16.04 21.60
CA SER A 22 2.61 -15.95 23.04
C SER A 22 3.20 -14.60 23.47
N ASN A 23 3.68 -13.78 22.52
CA ASN A 23 4.45 -12.56 22.78
C ASN A 23 3.89 -11.30 22.07
N LYS A 24 2.57 -11.22 21.86
CA LYS A 24 1.89 -10.16 21.04
C LYS A 24 2.38 -8.72 21.31
N GLN A 25 2.67 -8.36 22.57
CA GLN A 25 3.14 -7.01 22.93
C GLN A 25 4.54 -6.68 22.35
N ILE A 26 5.44 -7.66 22.29
CA ILE A 26 6.80 -7.52 21.75
C ILE A 26 6.78 -7.38 20.21
N VAL A 27 5.73 -7.92 19.59
CA VAL A 27 5.59 -8.15 18.14
C VAL A 27 4.76 -7.05 17.46
N THR A 28 3.72 -6.54 18.12
CA THR A 28 2.89 -5.45 17.57
C THR A 28 3.61 -4.09 17.60
N SER A 29 4.68 -3.93 18.40
CA SER A 29 5.58 -2.78 18.30
C SER A 29 6.40 -2.83 17.02
N ARG A 30 6.60 -1.68 16.32
CA ARG A 30 7.48 -1.60 15.14
C ARG A 30 8.91 -2.09 15.42
N SER A 31 9.35 -1.96 16.67
CA SER A 31 10.56 -2.57 17.25
C SER A 31 10.36 -4.06 17.56
N LEU A 32 9.98 -4.85 16.54
CA LEU A 32 9.77 -6.31 16.62
C LEU A 32 10.95 -7.01 17.32
N GLY A 33 10.78 -7.39 18.58
CA GLY A 33 11.74 -8.14 19.40
C GLY A 33 13.07 -7.44 19.72
N THR A 34 13.51 -7.56 20.97
CA THR A 34 14.94 -7.38 21.29
C THR A 34 15.77 -8.47 20.60
N ALA A 35 17.08 -8.26 20.42
CA ALA A 35 17.95 -9.30 19.88
C ALA A 35 17.94 -10.60 20.72
N LYS A 36 17.62 -10.51 22.03
CA LYS A 36 17.43 -11.68 22.91
C LYS A 36 16.21 -12.51 22.52
N TYR A 37 15.09 -11.86 22.17
CA TYR A 37 13.87 -12.56 21.73
C TYR A 37 14.10 -13.33 20.43
N TRP A 38 14.67 -12.70 19.40
CA TRP A 38 14.94 -13.38 18.13
C TRP A 38 16.02 -14.46 18.21
N ASN A 39 16.98 -14.35 19.15
CA ASN A 39 17.89 -15.46 19.47
C ASN A 39 17.11 -16.67 20.04
N ALA A 40 16.17 -16.45 20.98
CA ALA A 40 15.38 -17.53 21.57
C ALA A 40 14.46 -18.20 20.53
N VAL A 41 13.77 -17.41 19.71
CA VAL A 41 12.96 -17.90 18.58
C VAL A 41 13.80 -18.72 17.62
N ALA A 42 14.99 -18.24 17.23
CA ALA A 42 15.88 -19.01 16.35
C ALA A 42 16.31 -20.36 16.97
N ASN A 43 16.62 -20.39 18.26
CA ASN A 43 16.99 -21.63 18.95
C ASN A 43 15.84 -22.64 18.96
N GLU A 44 14.61 -22.22 19.25
CA GLU A 44 13.45 -23.12 19.27
C GLU A 44 13.05 -23.63 17.87
N LEU A 45 13.22 -22.82 16.82
CA LEU A 45 12.86 -23.20 15.45
C LEU A 45 13.92 -24.08 14.78
N ASN A 46 15.20 -23.82 15.07
CA ASN A 46 16.29 -24.67 14.58
C ASN A 46 16.34 -26.02 15.31
N ALA A 47 15.73 -26.14 16.50
CA ALA A 47 15.57 -27.40 17.21
C ALA A 47 14.54 -28.36 16.56
N LEU A 48 13.67 -27.86 15.68
CA LEU A 48 12.79 -28.68 14.83
C LEU A 48 13.55 -29.36 13.66
N GLY A 49 14.83 -29.05 13.49
CA GLY A 49 15.67 -29.57 12.41
C GLY A 49 15.86 -28.60 11.24
N PRO A 50 16.41 -29.07 10.11
CA PRO A 50 16.66 -28.23 8.93
C PRO A 50 15.36 -27.73 8.25
N PRO A 51 15.34 -26.50 7.72
CA PRO A 51 16.44 -25.54 7.67
C PRO A 51 16.78 -24.88 9.00
N ILE A 52 18.08 -24.61 9.19
CA ILE A 52 18.61 -23.85 10.31
C ILE A 52 18.81 -22.41 9.82
N HIS A 53 18.11 -21.46 10.43
CA HIS A 53 18.23 -20.04 10.11
C HIS A 53 18.74 -19.23 11.30
N ASN A 54 19.44 -18.13 11.01
CA ASN A 54 19.87 -17.20 12.05
C ASN A 54 18.73 -16.25 12.48
N ARG A 55 18.90 -15.55 13.61
CA ARG A 55 17.87 -14.65 14.18
C ARG A 55 17.34 -13.56 13.23
N ASN A 56 18.16 -13.12 12.27
CA ASN A 56 17.79 -12.08 11.31
C ASN A 56 16.97 -12.71 10.18
N GLU A 57 17.38 -13.88 9.68
CA GLU A 57 16.64 -14.66 8.68
C GLU A 57 15.26 -15.08 9.20
N TRP A 58 15.16 -15.58 10.43
CA TRP A 58 13.85 -15.86 11.06
C TRP A 58 12.96 -14.63 11.17
N LYS A 59 13.56 -13.45 11.35
CA LYS A 59 12.84 -12.17 11.38
C LYS A 59 12.44 -11.70 9.98
N GLU A 60 13.26 -11.93 8.96
CA GLU A 60 12.93 -11.68 7.55
C GLU A 60 11.79 -12.62 7.10
N ILE A 61 11.87 -13.92 7.39
CA ILE A 61 10.81 -14.90 7.13
C ILE A 61 9.48 -14.47 7.78
N TRP A 62 9.52 -13.97 9.02
CA TRP A 62 8.33 -13.42 9.67
C TRP A 62 7.76 -12.19 8.97
N TYR A 63 8.61 -11.27 8.48
CA TYR A 63 8.16 -10.11 7.70
C TYR A 63 7.60 -10.51 6.33
N ASP A 64 8.27 -11.38 5.58
CA ASP A 64 7.82 -11.87 4.27
C ASP A 64 6.46 -12.56 4.39
N TYR A 65 6.28 -13.41 5.41
CA TYR A 65 4.99 -14.03 5.71
C TYR A 65 3.91 -12.98 6.03
N CYS A 66 4.20 -12.02 6.93
CA CYS A 66 3.26 -10.95 7.25
C CYS A 66 2.93 -10.03 6.07
N ASP A 67 3.87 -9.76 5.16
CA ASP A 67 3.67 -8.87 4.02
C ASP A 67 2.93 -9.59 2.88
N THR A 68 3.15 -10.89 2.66
CA THR A 68 2.32 -11.67 1.71
C THR A 68 0.84 -11.74 2.13
N LEU A 69 0.55 -11.85 3.43
CA LEU A 69 -0.81 -11.77 3.95
C LEU A 69 -1.45 -10.39 3.74
N LYS A 70 -0.68 -9.30 3.90
CA LYS A 70 -1.17 -7.94 3.60
C LYS A 70 -1.45 -7.76 2.11
N ASP A 71 -0.54 -8.21 1.24
CA ASP A 71 -0.71 -8.14 -0.21
C ASP A 71 -1.99 -8.87 -0.64
N GLN A 72 -2.22 -10.10 -0.15
CA GLN A 72 -3.47 -10.84 -0.39
C GLN A 72 -4.71 -10.08 0.11
N LEU A 73 -4.66 -9.54 1.33
CA LEU A 73 -5.79 -8.81 1.94
C LEU A 73 -6.10 -7.49 1.20
N VAL A 74 -5.08 -6.80 0.69
CA VAL A 74 -5.22 -5.62 -0.19
C VAL A 74 -5.80 -6.02 -1.55
N ASP A 75 -5.30 -7.07 -2.17
CA ASP A 75 -5.79 -7.58 -3.45
C ASP A 75 -7.29 -7.94 -3.35
N ASN A 76 -7.72 -8.55 -2.24
CA ASN A 76 -9.13 -8.84 -1.98
C ASN A 76 -9.97 -7.59 -1.79
N TYR A 77 -9.50 -6.64 -0.97
CA TYR A 77 -10.17 -5.36 -0.74
C TYR A 77 -10.38 -4.58 -2.05
N VAL A 78 -9.35 -4.53 -2.91
CA VAL A 78 -9.44 -3.87 -4.22
C VAL A 78 -10.42 -4.56 -5.15
N LYS A 79 -10.38 -5.90 -5.25
CA LYS A 79 -11.26 -6.68 -6.14
C LYS A 79 -12.74 -6.64 -5.74
N ASN A 80 -13.04 -6.44 -4.46
CA ASN A 80 -14.40 -6.61 -3.90
C ASN A 80 -14.98 -5.35 -3.25
N LYS A 81 -14.30 -4.20 -3.42
CA LYS A 81 -14.73 -2.89 -2.90
C LYS A 81 -16.20 -2.56 -3.23
N ASP A 82 -16.63 -2.91 -4.44
CA ASP A 82 -17.96 -2.61 -4.96
C ASP A 82 -18.99 -3.73 -4.65
N ALA A 83 -18.55 -4.87 -4.11
CA ALA A 83 -19.39 -6.04 -3.79
C ALA A 83 -19.97 -6.02 -2.37
N GLY A 84 -19.58 -5.07 -1.52
CA GLY A 84 -20.08 -4.93 -0.14
C GLY A 84 -19.67 -6.03 0.85
N LYS A 85 -18.88 -7.02 0.42
CA LYS A 85 -18.36 -8.13 1.25
C LYS A 85 -17.04 -7.75 1.94
N TYR A 86 -16.69 -8.42 3.02
CA TYR A 86 -15.45 -8.13 3.74
C TYR A 86 -14.22 -8.77 3.06
N PRO A 87 -13.00 -8.21 3.23
CA PRO A 87 -11.80 -8.69 2.54
C PRO A 87 -11.35 -10.12 2.88
N TRP A 88 -11.92 -10.72 3.93
CA TRP A 88 -11.63 -12.08 4.38
C TRP A 88 -12.60 -13.14 3.82
N ASP A 89 -13.72 -12.73 3.20
CA ASP A 89 -14.77 -13.65 2.72
C ASP A 89 -14.44 -14.35 1.38
N LEU A 90 -13.31 -13.97 0.75
CA LEU A 90 -13.09 -14.14 -0.69
C LEU A 90 -11.75 -14.79 -1.08
N THR A 91 -10.85 -15.01 -0.12
CA THR A 91 -9.79 -16.02 -0.25
C THR A 91 -9.85 -16.96 0.93
N ASN A 92 -9.60 -18.24 0.67
CA ASN A 92 -9.50 -19.28 1.68
C ASN A 92 -8.18 -19.15 2.47
N PHE A 93 -8.04 -18.05 3.23
CA PHE A 93 -7.03 -17.97 4.28
C PHE A 93 -7.24 -19.15 5.23
N THR A 94 -6.17 -19.90 5.47
CA THR A 94 -6.15 -21.00 6.44
C THR A 94 -6.46 -20.48 7.85
N PRO A 95 -6.90 -21.36 8.79
CA PRO A 95 -7.13 -20.96 10.18
C PRO A 95 -5.91 -20.32 10.86
N LEU A 96 -4.71 -20.70 10.41
CA LEU A 96 -3.42 -20.18 10.87
C LEU A 96 -3.18 -18.74 10.37
N GLU A 97 -3.35 -18.50 9.07
CA GLU A 97 -3.19 -17.18 8.45
C GLU A 97 -4.21 -16.16 8.98
N LYS A 98 -5.47 -16.58 9.16
CA LYS A 98 -6.52 -15.75 9.79
C LYS A 98 -6.10 -15.27 11.18
N ARG A 99 -5.56 -16.19 12.01
CA ARG A 99 -5.08 -15.85 13.36
C ARG A 99 -3.96 -14.80 13.34
N VAL A 100 -3.08 -14.85 12.34
CA VAL A 100 -2.00 -13.86 12.16
C VAL A 100 -2.53 -12.50 11.68
N ILE A 101 -3.51 -12.50 10.76
CA ILE A 101 -4.21 -11.28 10.30
C ILE A 101 -4.88 -10.57 11.47
N ASP A 102 -5.57 -11.31 12.35
CA ASP A 102 -6.25 -10.79 13.54
C ASP A 102 -5.26 -10.31 14.61
N MET A 103 -4.26 -11.13 14.95
CA MET A 103 -3.20 -10.81 15.91
C MET A 103 -2.45 -9.52 15.54
N MET A 104 -2.11 -9.36 14.26
CA MET A 104 -1.42 -8.18 13.75
C MET A 104 -2.38 -7.03 13.40
N CYS A 105 -3.69 -7.20 13.64
CA CYS A 105 -4.75 -6.22 13.35
C CYS A 105 -4.72 -5.68 11.92
N MET A 106 -4.32 -6.50 10.93
CA MET A 106 -4.03 -6.03 9.57
C MET A 106 -5.26 -5.40 8.90
N VAL A 107 -6.45 -5.96 9.16
CA VAL A 107 -7.76 -5.44 8.73
C VAL A 107 -7.95 -3.96 9.09
N LYS A 108 -7.57 -3.55 10.31
CA LYS A 108 -7.72 -2.15 10.79
C LYS A 108 -6.82 -1.19 10.00
N SER A 109 -5.77 -1.68 9.35
CA SER A 109 -4.88 -0.88 8.49
C SER A 109 -5.43 -0.70 7.07
N LEU A 110 -6.49 -1.41 6.68
CA LEU A 110 -7.19 -1.25 5.40
C LEU A 110 -8.46 -0.39 5.52
N GLN A 111 -8.97 -0.18 6.73
CA GLN A 111 -10.11 0.70 6.96
C GLN A 111 -9.69 2.17 6.74
N PRO A 112 -10.46 2.99 6.02
CA PRO A 112 -10.23 4.42 5.95
C PRO A 112 -10.26 5.04 7.35
N ILE A 113 -9.23 5.81 7.71
CA ILE A 113 -9.17 6.47 9.02
C ILE A 113 -10.39 7.42 9.11
N PRO A 114 -11.26 7.30 10.13
CA PRO A 114 -12.44 8.14 10.26
C PRO A 114 -12.11 9.63 10.15
N ASN A 115 -12.94 10.37 9.42
CA ASN A 115 -12.79 11.80 9.14
C ASN A 115 -11.55 12.20 8.32
N THR A 116 -10.74 11.28 7.80
CA THR A 116 -9.66 11.64 6.85
C THR A 116 -10.21 11.86 5.44
N ARG A 117 -9.99 13.07 4.91
CA ARG A 117 -10.31 13.39 3.51
C ARG A 117 -9.28 12.75 2.59
N ALA A 118 -9.65 11.64 1.96
CA ALA A 118 -8.83 11.00 0.92
C ALA A 118 -8.45 12.03 -0.17
N LEU A 119 -7.15 12.21 -0.41
CA LEU A 119 -6.64 13.21 -1.34
C LEU A 119 -6.89 12.78 -2.80
N GLY A 120 -8.06 13.16 -3.34
CA GLY A 120 -8.41 13.01 -4.76
C GLY A 120 -9.56 12.05 -5.08
N LEU A 121 -10.33 11.59 -4.09
CA LEU A 121 -11.54 10.76 -4.31
C LEU A 121 -12.79 11.42 -3.72
N PRO A 122 -13.99 11.19 -4.31
CA PRO A 122 -15.24 11.76 -3.83
C PRO A 122 -15.67 11.18 -2.47
N HIS A 123 -16.48 11.96 -1.75
CA HIS A 123 -16.96 11.70 -0.41
C HIS A 123 -17.74 10.37 -0.31
N MET A 124 -17.15 9.36 0.33
CA MET A 124 -17.85 8.13 0.72
C MET A 124 -18.59 8.36 2.04
N SER A 125 -19.91 8.24 2.03
CA SER A 125 -20.73 8.29 3.24
C SER A 125 -20.43 7.09 4.15
N PRO A 126 -20.48 7.22 5.49
CA PRO A 126 -20.27 6.09 6.40
C PRO A 126 -21.34 5.00 6.21
N VAL A 127 -20.92 3.83 5.74
CA VAL A 127 -21.76 2.63 5.72
C VAL A 127 -21.99 2.20 7.16
N LYS A 128 -23.25 2.17 7.59
CA LYS A 128 -23.64 1.65 8.91
C LYS A 128 -23.60 0.12 8.85
N PHE A 129 -22.55 -0.47 9.42
CA PHE A 129 -22.45 -1.92 9.55
C PHE A 129 -23.41 -2.42 10.64
N VAL A 130 -24.23 -3.40 10.29
CA VAL A 130 -25.03 -4.19 11.25
C VAL A 130 -24.27 -5.49 11.50
N SER A 131 -23.89 -5.73 12.75
CA SER A 131 -23.34 -7.03 13.17
C SER A 131 -24.49 -7.99 13.42
N ASN A 132 -24.52 -9.11 12.68
CA ASN A 132 -25.28 -10.29 13.08
C ASN A 132 -24.30 -11.33 13.64
N GLU A 133 -24.44 -11.67 14.93
CA GLU A 133 -23.73 -12.79 15.54
C GLU A 133 -24.36 -14.13 15.11
N PRO A 134 -23.58 -15.15 14.72
CA PRO A 134 -24.05 -16.52 14.63
C PRO A 134 -24.01 -17.20 16.00
N GLN A 135 -25.13 -17.74 16.49
CA GLN A 135 -25.14 -18.54 17.73
C GLN A 135 -24.56 -19.95 17.53
N SER A 136 -23.99 -20.50 18.60
CA SER A 136 -23.31 -21.80 18.65
C SER A 136 -24.27 -23.00 18.69
N SER A 137 -23.90 -24.10 18.03
CA SER A 137 -24.28 -25.49 18.40
C SER A 137 -23.43 -26.56 17.66
N GLN A 138 -23.07 -27.63 18.37
CA GLN A 138 -22.38 -28.85 17.91
C GLN A 138 -22.50 -29.93 19.02
N PRO A 139 -22.21 -31.24 18.80
CA PRO A 139 -22.15 -32.05 17.57
C PRO A 139 -23.14 -33.27 17.66
N PRO A 140 -23.08 -34.33 16.81
CA PRO A 140 -22.19 -35.48 17.04
C PRO A 140 -21.57 -36.13 15.75
N VAL A 141 -20.95 -37.31 15.86
CA VAL A 141 -19.92 -37.93 14.97
C VAL A 141 -19.97 -39.49 15.12
N PRO A 142 -19.30 -40.38 14.33
CA PRO A 142 -19.15 -40.61 12.86
C PRO A 142 -19.86 -41.94 12.40
N PRO A 143 -19.56 -42.59 11.24
CA PRO A 143 -18.37 -43.48 11.04
C PRO A 143 -17.69 -43.43 9.63
N GLU A 144 -16.68 -44.29 9.40
CA GLU A 144 -15.61 -44.31 8.36
C GLU A 144 -15.53 -45.75 7.72
N PRO A 145 -15.18 -46.06 6.42
CA PRO A 145 -13.86 -45.74 5.79
C PRO A 145 -13.65 -45.67 4.24
N GLN A 146 -12.55 -45.00 3.81
CA GLN A 146 -11.59 -45.34 2.69
C GLN A 146 -12.07 -45.53 1.21
N PRO A 147 -11.18 -45.68 0.17
CA PRO A 147 -9.76 -45.26 -0.02
C PRO A 147 -9.38 -44.61 -1.41
N GLN A 148 -8.20 -43.95 -1.49
CA GLN A 148 -7.28 -43.82 -2.67
C GLN A 148 -7.73 -43.10 -3.98
N PRO A 149 -6.83 -42.80 -4.96
CA PRO A 149 -5.45 -42.27 -4.85
C PRO A 149 -5.10 -41.12 -5.85
N GLU A 150 -3.83 -40.70 -5.80
CA GLU A 150 -3.00 -40.21 -6.94
C GLU A 150 -3.09 -38.78 -7.52
N THR A 151 -1.94 -38.45 -8.12
CA THR A 151 -1.33 -37.16 -8.49
C THR A 151 -1.90 -36.44 -9.71
N GLU A 152 -1.71 -35.12 -9.78
CA GLU A 152 -1.04 -34.53 -10.97
C GLU A 152 -0.31 -33.20 -10.65
N THR A 153 0.46 -32.67 -11.61
CA THR A 153 1.44 -31.58 -11.44
C THR A 153 1.32 -30.53 -12.56
N THR A 154 1.98 -29.37 -12.42
CA THR A 154 2.18 -28.32 -13.46
C THR A 154 0.91 -27.46 -13.76
N VAL A 155 0.95 -26.20 -14.22
CA VAL A 155 2.07 -25.35 -14.70
C VAL A 155 2.03 -23.93 -14.10
N GLY A 156 3.21 -23.48 -13.64
CA GLY A 156 3.76 -22.10 -13.66
C GLY A 156 2.89 -20.83 -13.63
N CYS A 157 3.17 -19.98 -12.64
CA CYS A 157 3.11 -18.52 -12.82
C CYS A 157 4.37 -17.83 -12.26
N VAL A 158 5.49 -17.89 -13.00
CA VAL A 158 6.77 -17.27 -12.61
C VAL A 158 6.72 -15.74 -12.79
N ARG A 159 6.00 -15.06 -11.89
CA ARG A 159 6.05 -13.60 -11.77
C ARG A 159 7.26 -13.21 -10.94
N ASN A 160 8.19 -12.49 -11.56
CA ASN A 160 9.47 -12.05 -10.97
C ASN A 160 9.30 -11.32 -9.62
N ARG A 161 9.32 -12.03 -8.48
CA ARG A 161 9.40 -11.46 -7.12
C ARG A 161 10.79 -10.89 -6.80
N ARG A 162 11.40 -10.17 -7.75
CA ARG A 162 12.63 -9.37 -7.54
C ARG A 162 12.32 -8.02 -6.91
N HIS A 163 11.57 -8.00 -5.80
CA HIS A 163 11.52 -6.85 -4.91
C HIS A 163 12.32 -7.18 -3.66
N ARG A 164 13.61 -6.80 -3.69
CA ARG A 164 14.47 -6.79 -2.50
C ARG A 164 13.83 -5.88 -1.45
N TYR A 165 13.96 -6.24 -0.18
CA TYR A 165 13.76 -5.28 0.91
C TYR A 165 14.58 -4.02 0.64
N ARG A 166 13.89 -2.91 0.33
CA ARG A 166 14.53 -1.61 0.18
C ARG A 166 14.88 -1.10 1.56
N SER A 167 16.15 -0.78 1.76
CA SER A 167 16.58 -0.07 2.97
C SER A 167 15.80 1.24 3.13
N LEU A 168 15.70 1.74 4.36
CA LEU A 168 15.03 3.03 4.62
C LEU A 168 15.61 4.17 3.75
N ALA A 169 16.93 4.14 3.53
CA ALA A 169 17.63 5.05 2.63
C ALA A 169 17.20 4.90 1.15
N GLU A 170 17.00 3.68 0.64
CA GLU A 170 16.48 3.47 -0.72
C GLU A 170 15.04 3.98 -0.87
N LEU A 171 14.19 3.82 0.15
CA LEU A 171 12.82 4.34 0.15
C LEU A 171 12.83 5.88 0.12
N GLN A 172 13.59 6.51 1.02
CA GLN A 172 13.79 7.97 1.06
C GLN A 172 14.34 8.49 -0.27
N LEU A 173 15.33 7.81 -0.87
CA LEU A 173 15.94 8.22 -2.13
C LEU A 173 14.97 8.04 -3.32
N LEU A 174 14.07 7.05 -3.28
CA LEU A 174 12.97 6.93 -4.24
C LEU A 174 11.94 8.06 -4.08
N GLU A 175 11.65 8.47 -2.84
CA GLU A 175 10.73 9.55 -2.51
C GLU A 175 11.28 10.92 -2.93
N LEU A 176 12.55 11.20 -2.67
CA LEU A 176 13.28 12.35 -3.20
C LEU A 176 13.28 12.35 -4.74
N ARG A 177 13.42 11.18 -5.40
CA ARG A 177 13.27 11.08 -6.87
C ARG A 177 11.85 11.38 -7.35
N LYS A 178 10.80 10.98 -6.61
CA LYS A 178 9.40 11.36 -6.91
C LYS A 178 9.21 12.87 -6.77
N LEU A 179 9.61 13.45 -5.63
CA LEU A 179 9.54 14.88 -5.33
C LEU A 179 10.30 15.71 -6.38
N THR A 180 11.50 15.28 -6.78
CA THR A 180 12.29 15.92 -7.85
C THR A 180 11.53 15.96 -9.19
N LYS A 181 10.83 14.88 -9.56
CA LYS A 181 9.99 14.86 -10.78
C LYS A 181 8.79 15.82 -10.66
N VAL A 182 8.17 15.93 -9.49
CA VAL A 182 7.07 16.87 -9.23
C VAL A 182 7.58 18.32 -9.31
N ASN A 183 8.69 18.65 -8.64
CA ASN A 183 9.26 20.01 -8.64
C ASN A 183 9.70 20.45 -10.05
N ARG A 184 10.26 19.53 -10.86
CA ARG A 184 10.55 19.81 -12.28
C ARG A 184 9.27 20.12 -13.08
N LYS A 185 8.18 19.35 -12.89
CA LYS A 185 6.88 19.65 -13.52
C LYS A 185 6.32 21.01 -13.07
N LEU A 186 6.37 21.31 -11.78
CA LEU A 186 5.89 22.57 -11.20
C LEU A 186 6.65 23.79 -11.76
N CYS A 187 7.98 23.68 -11.89
CA CYS A 187 8.80 24.72 -12.51
C CYS A 187 8.43 24.96 -13.98
N LEU A 188 8.21 23.90 -14.76
CA LEU A 188 7.76 24.01 -16.16
C LEU A 188 6.36 24.63 -16.29
N LEU A 189 5.44 24.31 -15.37
CA LEU A 189 4.11 24.94 -15.32
C LEU A 189 4.21 26.43 -15.01
N LYS A 190 4.99 26.82 -13.99
CA LYS A 190 5.22 28.23 -13.64
C LYS A 190 5.89 29.02 -14.78
N GLN A 191 6.78 28.39 -15.55
CA GLN A 191 7.37 29.01 -16.74
C GLN A 191 6.32 29.20 -17.87
N LYS A 192 5.40 28.25 -18.07
CA LYS A 192 4.29 28.39 -19.03
C LYS A 192 3.32 29.49 -18.61
N GLU A 193 2.98 29.57 -17.32
CA GLU A 193 2.13 30.61 -16.73
C GLU A 193 2.72 32.02 -16.97
N LEU A 194 4.01 32.20 -16.70
CA LEU A 194 4.72 33.47 -16.97
C LEU A 194 4.71 33.85 -18.46
N LYS A 195 4.87 32.87 -19.36
CA LYS A 195 4.76 33.11 -20.82
C LYS A 195 3.35 33.59 -21.23
N VAL A 196 2.30 33.05 -20.63
CA VAL A 196 0.91 33.50 -20.87
C VAL A 196 0.69 34.91 -20.33
N LYS A 197 1.10 35.19 -19.07
CA LYS A 197 0.98 36.51 -18.45
C LYS A 197 1.74 37.60 -19.23
N ASN A 198 2.95 37.29 -19.71
CA ASN A 198 3.72 38.22 -20.54
C ASN A 198 3.05 38.48 -21.90
N LYS A 199 2.45 37.48 -22.54
CA LYS A 199 1.68 37.67 -23.78
C LYS A 199 0.42 38.52 -23.55
N GLN A 200 -0.30 38.30 -22.45
CA GLN A 200 -1.46 39.12 -22.06
C GLN A 200 -1.05 40.58 -21.80
N LEU A 201 0.04 40.82 -21.06
CA LEU A 201 0.57 42.15 -20.80
C LEU A 201 1.00 42.89 -22.08
N LEU A 202 1.60 42.18 -23.04
CA LEU A 202 1.96 42.74 -24.34
C LEU A 202 0.72 43.19 -25.13
N LEU A 203 -0.31 42.35 -25.21
CA LEU A 203 -1.57 42.67 -25.87
C LEU A 203 -2.30 43.85 -25.18
N MET A 204 -2.26 43.92 -23.85
CA MET A 204 -2.81 45.04 -23.09
C MET A 204 -2.07 46.36 -23.39
N LYS A 205 -0.74 46.34 -23.47
CA LYS A 205 0.07 47.51 -23.87
C LYS A 205 -0.21 47.94 -25.32
N GLN A 206 -0.41 46.99 -26.23
CA GLN A 206 -0.76 47.29 -27.63
C GLN A 206 -2.15 47.93 -27.74
N ARG A 207 -3.14 47.42 -27.01
CA ARG A 207 -4.48 48.01 -26.91
C ARG A 207 -4.41 49.45 -26.38
N LEU A 208 -3.78 49.67 -25.22
CA LEU A 208 -3.66 51.00 -24.64
C LEU A 208 -2.95 52.00 -25.56
N LYS A 209 -1.94 51.58 -26.33
CA LYS A 209 -1.32 52.44 -27.35
C LYS A 209 -2.32 52.86 -28.43
N MET A 210 -3.12 51.92 -28.93
CA MET A 210 -4.14 52.19 -29.96
C MET A 210 -5.25 53.10 -29.42
N ASP A 211 -5.71 52.88 -28.17
CA ASP A 211 -6.72 53.71 -27.53
C ASP A 211 -6.23 55.17 -27.36
N ILE A 212 -4.96 55.36 -27.01
CA ILE A 212 -4.30 56.68 -26.94
C ILE A 212 -4.21 57.33 -28.33
N GLU A 213 -3.79 56.59 -29.36
CA GLU A 213 -3.69 57.12 -30.73
C GLU A 213 -5.06 57.55 -31.29
N ILE A 214 -6.12 56.81 -30.98
CA ILE A 214 -7.51 57.15 -31.32
C ILE A 214 -7.96 58.42 -30.56
N ALA A 215 -7.59 58.58 -29.29
CA ALA A 215 -7.90 59.78 -28.51
C ALA A 215 -7.16 61.01 -29.04
N GLN A 216 -5.89 60.87 -29.43
CA GLN A 216 -5.09 61.95 -30.03
C GLN A 216 -5.71 62.43 -31.35
N LYS A 217 -6.06 61.51 -32.25
CA LYS A 217 -6.70 61.84 -33.55
C LYS A 217 -8.06 62.50 -33.40
N ARG A 218 -8.84 62.14 -32.36
CA ARG A 218 -10.08 62.86 -32.01
C ARG A 218 -9.78 64.29 -31.59
N LEU A 219 -8.85 64.51 -30.67
CA LEU A 219 -8.45 65.84 -30.21
C LEU A 219 -7.78 66.69 -31.30
N GLU A 220 -7.22 66.10 -32.34
CA GLU A 220 -6.74 66.78 -33.55
C GLU A 220 -7.92 67.23 -34.41
N TRP A 221 -8.83 66.31 -34.75
CA TRP A 221 -10.05 66.63 -35.51
C TRP A 221 -10.96 67.66 -34.81
N ASP A 222 -11.15 67.54 -33.49
CA ASP A 222 -11.93 68.49 -32.68
C ASP A 222 -11.32 69.91 -32.70
N ARG A 223 -9.99 70.05 -32.91
CA ARG A 223 -9.31 71.35 -33.07
C ARG A 223 -9.45 71.89 -34.49
N GLU A 224 -9.25 71.05 -35.51
CA GLU A 224 -9.48 71.42 -36.93
C GLU A 224 -10.92 71.95 -37.14
N MET A 225 -11.91 71.26 -36.56
CA MET A 225 -13.32 71.63 -36.62
C MET A 225 -13.67 72.89 -35.79
N ALA A 226 -12.82 73.28 -34.83
CA ALA A 226 -13.01 74.50 -34.03
C ALA A 226 -12.49 75.77 -34.71
N GLY A 227 -11.74 75.66 -35.82
CA GLY A 227 -11.29 76.80 -36.62
C GLY A 227 -10.17 77.64 -35.97
N VAL A 228 -9.23 76.97 -35.28
CA VAL A 228 -8.03 77.56 -34.64
C VAL A 228 -6.76 77.11 -35.32
#